data_AF-A0A9X1P462-F1
#
_entry.id   AF-A0A9X1P462-F1
#
_cell.length_a   1.000
_cell.length_b   1.000
_cell.length_c   1.000
_cell.angle_alpha   90.00
_cell.angle_beta   90.00
_cell.angle_gamma   90.00
#
_symmetry.space_group_name_H-M   'P 1'
#
loop_
_entity.id
_entity.type
_entity.pdbx_description
1 polymer ?
#
loop_
_entity_poly.entity_id
_entity_poly.type
_entity_poly.pdbx_seq_one_letter_code
_entity_poly.pdbx_strand_id
1 'polypeptide(L)'
;MYDEAVNWLKASGLLELTSILGFIVALIGFWFTIASVRKSGDAALRAEKAANAAREELLRIESFIDLSAVITAMETIKALHREQAWNRLSERYSEARRLLIQVRSTSKKLSTEQIQLVNECIGNFAALERQLDRYINDPGKINVSKANSIISDDIDQLVELLYALRGEEKADNVARSVS
;
A
#
# COMPACT_ATOMS: atom_id res chain seq x y z
N MET A 1 -26.46 59.97 41.32
CA MET A 1 -25.01 59.68 41.22
C MET A 1 -24.64 58.83 40.02
N TYR A 2 -25.34 57.71 39.74
CA TYR A 2 -25.12 56.94 38.50
C TYR A 2 -25.52 57.72 37.22
N ASP A 3 -26.64 58.44 37.26
CA ASP A 3 -27.14 59.19 36.09
C ASP A 3 -26.29 60.42 35.71
N GLU A 4 -25.65 61.07 36.69
CA GLU A 4 -24.71 62.18 36.44
C GLU A 4 -23.40 61.69 35.81
N ALA A 5 -22.86 60.56 36.27
CA ALA A 5 -21.68 59.96 35.67
C ALA A 5 -21.92 59.53 34.22
N VAL A 6 -23.10 58.96 33.92
CA VAL A 6 -23.49 58.55 32.57
C VAL A 6 -23.69 59.77 31.65
N ASN A 7 -24.28 60.86 32.14
CA ASN A 7 -24.47 62.08 31.35
C ASN A 7 -23.14 62.83 31.07
N TRP A 8 -22.20 62.83 32.02
CA TRP A 8 -20.85 63.38 31.80
C TRP A 8 -20.05 62.57 30.75
N LEU A 9 -20.22 61.24 30.74
CA LEU A 9 -19.59 60.34 29.77
C LEU A 9 -20.22 60.46 28.36
N LYS A 10 -21.53 60.73 28.29
CA LYS A 10 -22.22 61.03 27.02
C LYS A 10 -21.79 62.38 26.41
N ALA A 11 -21.56 63.39 27.25
CA ALA A 11 -21.20 64.74 26.79
C ALA A 11 -19.75 64.85 26.24
N SER A 12 -18.88 63.87 26.53
CA SER A 12 -17.45 63.93 26.21
C SER A 12 -17.04 63.14 24.95
N GLY A 13 -17.98 62.56 24.20
CA GLY A 13 -17.71 61.81 22.94
C GLY A 13 -16.92 60.49 23.13
N LEU A 14 -16.45 60.21 24.34
CA LEU A 14 -15.70 59.02 24.72
C LEU A 14 -16.49 57.71 24.53
N LEU A 15 -17.83 57.80 24.62
CA LEU A 15 -18.73 56.66 24.45
C LEU A 15 -18.79 56.18 22.99
N GLU A 16 -18.65 57.09 22.02
CA GLU A 16 -18.57 56.73 20.60
C GLU A 16 -17.18 56.14 20.26
N LEU A 17 -16.14 56.72 20.86
CA LEU A 17 -14.75 56.32 20.64
C LEU A 17 -14.45 54.90 21.13
N THR A 18 -15.02 54.50 22.27
CA THR A 18 -14.89 53.13 22.81
C THR A 18 -15.55 52.08 21.93
N SER A 19 -16.71 52.39 21.34
CA SER A 19 -17.40 51.48 20.41
C SER A 19 -16.60 51.24 19.12
N ILE A 20 -15.99 52.29 18.57
CA ILE A 20 -15.14 52.21 17.37
C ILE A 20 -13.86 51.43 17.67
N LEU A 21 -13.23 51.67 18.82
CA LEU A 21 -12.02 50.96 19.23
C LEU A 21 -12.29 49.46 19.39
N GLY A 22 -13.41 49.09 20.04
CA GLY A 22 -13.84 47.71 20.20
C GLY A 22 -14.10 47.01 18.86
N PHE A 23 -14.72 47.72 17.91
CA PHE A 23 -14.94 47.21 16.56
C PHE A 23 -13.62 46.95 15.79
N ILE A 24 -12.65 47.86 15.87
CA ILE A 24 -11.33 47.69 15.24
C ILE A 24 -10.59 46.48 15.84
N VAL A 25 -10.60 46.33 17.16
CA VAL A 25 -9.97 45.18 17.84
C VAL A 25 -10.65 43.87 17.42
N ALA A 26 -11.98 43.84 17.32
CA ALA A 26 -12.72 42.68 16.85
C ALA A 26 -12.39 42.30 15.40
N LEU A 27 -12.28 43.29 14.50
CA LEU A 27 -11.88 43.05 13.10
C LEU A 27 -10.47 42.47 12.99
N ILE A 28 -9.52 43.00 13.78
CA ILE A 28 -8.14 42.48 13.81
C ILE A 28 -8.13 41.04 14.34
N GLY A 29 -8.83 40.76 15.44
CA GLY A 29 -8.93 39.41 16.00
C GLY A 29 -9.54 38.42 15.00
N PHE A 30 -10.62 38.81 14.32
CA PHE A 30 -11.26 38.01 13.28
C PHE A 30 -10.32 37.73 12.09
N TRP A 31 -9.52 38.72 11.69
CA TRP A 31 -8.51 38.54 10.64
C TRP A 31 -7.44 37.52 11.04
N PHE A 32 -6.95 37.58 12.27
CA PHE A 32 -6.02 36.58 12.82
C PHE A 32 -6.63 35.18 12.84
N THR A 33 -7.91 35.04 13.22
CA THR A 33 -8.61 33.76 13.18
C THR A 33 -8.69 33.19 11.76
N ILE A 34 -9.04 34.02 10.76
CA ILE A 34 -9.09 33.58 9.35
C ILE A 34 -7.71 33.13 8.87
N ALA A 35 -6.66 33.89 9.16
CA ALA A 35 -5.29 33.55 8.77
C ALA A 35 -4.83 32.22 9.41
N SER A 36 -5.16 32.01 10.69
CA SER A 36 -4.85 30.78 11.41
C SER A 36 -5.57 29.56 10.81
N VAL A 37 -6.88 29.69 10.53
CA VAL A 37 -7.68 28.61 9.92
C VAL A 37 -7.14 28.23 8.54
N ARG A 38 -6.77 29.20 7.70
CA ARG A 38 -6.16 28.93 6.39
C ARG A 38 -4.84 28.17 6.50
N LYS A 39 -3.95 28.60 7.40
CA LYS A 39 -2.68 27.91 7.66
C LYS A 39 -2.88 26.48 8.15
N SER A 40 -3.88 26.24 9.00
CA SER A 40 -4.25 24.89 9.46
C SER A 40 -4.79 24.01 8.34
N GLY A 41 -5.58 24.58 7.42
CA GLY A 41 -6.04 23.88 6.21
C GLY A 41 -4.88 23.40 5.34
N ASP A 42 -3.90 24.27 5.07
CA ASP A 42 -2.73 23.92 4.25
C ASP A 42 -1.81 22.89 4.93
N ALA A 43 -1.72 22.92 6.26
CA ALA A 43 -0.97 21.92 7.02
C ALA A 43 -1.66 20.55 7.00
N ALA A 44 -2.99 20.52 7.19
CA ALA A 44 -3.78 19.30 7.11
C ALA A 44 -3.72 18.67 5.71
N LEU A 45 -3.83 19.48 4.65
CA LEU A 45 -3.73 19.01 3.27
C LEU A 45 -2.34 18.41 2.97
N ARG A 46 -1.27 19.02 3.48
CA ARG A 46 0.09 18.48 3.32
C ARG A 46 0.27 17.18 4.10
N ALA A 47 -0.26 17.09 5.31
CA ALA A 47 -0.24 15.88 6.11
C ALA A 47 -1.02 14.74 5.44
N GLU A 48 -2.20 15.02 4.89
CA GLU A 48 -2.99 14.04 4.14
C GLU A 48 -2.25 13.52 2.91
N LYS A 49 -1.64 14.42 2.11
CA LYS A 49 -0.84 14.02 0.95
C LYS A 49 0.36 13.16 1.35
N ALA A 50 1.08 13.54 2.41
CA ALA A 50 2.22 12.77 2.91
C ALA A 50 1.80 11.40 3.45
N ALA A 51 0.68 11.32 4.19
CA ALA A 51 0.14 10.07 4.70
C ALA A 51 -0.33 9.14 3.58
N ASN A 52 -0.96 9.68 2.53
CA ASN A 52 -1.36 8.91 1.36
C ASN A 52 -0.15 8.38 0.60
N ALA A 53 0.89 9.18 0.41
CA ALA A 53 2.14 8.74 -0.22
C ALA A 53 2.85 7.65 0.61
N ALA A 54 2.93 7.81 1.93
CA ALA A 54 3.51 6.79 2.81
C ALA A 54 2.71 5.48 2.80
N ARG A 55 1.38 5.57 2.81
CA ARG A 55 0.51 4.39 2.70
C ARG A 55 0.71 3.66 1.37
N GLU A 56 0.87 4.40 0.29
CA GLU A 56 1.13 3.86 -1.04
C GLU A 56 2.48 3.12 -1.10
N GLU A 57 3.52 3.65 -0.45
CA GLU A 57 4.83 3.00 -0.31
C GLU A 57 4.74 1.72 0.54
N LEU A 58 4.01 1.75 1.66
CA LEU A 58 3.80 0.57 2.50
C LEU A 58 3.10 -0.57 1.74
N LEU A 59 2.07 -0.27 0.95
CA LEU A 59 1.39 -1.27 0.13
C LEU A 59 2.31 -1.90 -0.93
N ARG A 60 3.26 -1.12 -1.47
CA ARG A 60 4.29 -1.63 -2.40
C ARG A 60 5.28 -2.55 -1.68
N ILE A 61 5.76 -2.18 -0.49
CA ILE A 61 6.64 -3.02 0.34
C ILE A 61 5.96 -4.33 0.71
N GLU A 62 4.67 -4.29 1.08
CA GLU A 62 3.88 -5.49 1.38
C GLU A 62 3.82 -6.44 0.17
N SER A 63 3.57 -5.92 -1.03
CA SER A 63 3.56 -6.71 -2.27
C SER A 63 4.93 -7.34 -2.56
N PHE A 64 6.02 -6.61 -2.30
CA PHE A 64 7.38 -7.12 -2.44
C PHE A 64 7.69 -8.27 -1.48
N ILE A 65 7.27 -8.13 -0.21
CA ILE A 65 7.44 -9.16 0.81
C ILE A 65 6.65 -10.41 0.44
N ASP A 66 5.38 -10.25 0.03
CA ASP A 66 4.51 -11.36 -0.34
C ASP A 66 5.07 -12.12 -1.55
N LEU A 67 5.55 -11.42 -2.60
CA LEU A 67 6.21 -12.04 -3.76
C LEU A 67 7.50 -12.78 -3.38
N SER A 68 8.31 -12.20 -2.50
CA SER A 68 9.53 -12.85 -2.01
C SER A 68 9.21 -14.15 -1.26
N ALA A 69 8.17 -14.13 -0.43
CA ALA A 69 7.69 -15.31 0.28
C ALA A 69 7.20 -16.41 -0.67
N VAL A 70 6.47 -16.04 -1.74
CA VAL A 70 6.08 -16.97 -2.80
C VAL A 70 7.31 -17.63 -3.43
N ILE A 71 8.30 -16.85 -3.86
CA ILE A 71 9.52 -17.37 -4.51
C ILE A 71 10.24 -18.37 -3.60
N THR A 72 10.43 -18.03 -2.31
CA THR A 72 11.03 -18.95 -1.34
C THR A 72 10.23 -20.25 -1.17
N ALA A 73 8.90 -20.18 -1.17
CA ALA A 73 8.05 -21.37 -1.13
C ALA A 73 8.23 -22.24 -2.38
N MET A 74 8.34 -21.63 -3.57
CA MET A 74 8.59 -22.33 -4.83
C MET A 74 9.96 -23.03 -4.86
N GLU A 75 11.01 -22.37 -4.35
CA GLU A 75 12.34 -22.98 -4.22
C GLU A 75 12.32 -24.19 -3.26
N THR A 76 11.60 -24.07 -2.16
CA THR A 76 11.40 -25.16 -1.20
C THR A 76 10.70 -26.36 -1.86
N ILE A 77 9.69 -26.12 -2.69
CA ILE A 77 8.99 -27.17 -3.46
C ILE A 77 9.98 -27.88 -4.40
N LYS A 78 10.82 -27.14 -5.13
CA LYS A 78 11.86 -27.72 -5.99
C LYS A 78 12.85 -28.59 -5.19
N ALA A 79 13.23 -28.18 -3.99
CA ALA A 79 14.09 -28.98 -3.11
C ALA A 79 13.38 -30.29 -2.69
N LEU A 80 12.14 -30.21 -2.22
CA LEU A 80 11.35 -31.38 -1.82
C LEU A 80 11.09 -32.36 -2.98
N HIS A 81 10.94 -31.86 -4.21
CA HIS A 81 10.86 -32.68 -5.41
C HIS A 81 12.11 -33.55 -5.62
N ARG A 82 13.30 -32.97 -5.38
CA ARG A 82 14.58 -33.71 -5.50
C ARG A 82 14.75 -34.74 -4.39
N GLU A 83 14.25 -34.42 -3.21
CA GLU A 83 14.24 -35.32 -2.04
C GLU A 83 13.13 -36.38 -2.10
N GLN A 84 12.22 -36.31 -3.08
CA GLN A 84 11.05 -37.20 -3.21
C GLN A 84 10.14 -37.18 -1.96
N ALA A 85 10.07 -36.04 -1.28
CA ALA A 85 9.29 -35.86 -0.05
C ALA A 85 7.80 -35.57 -0.34
N TRP A 86 7.12 -36.46 -1.06
CA TRP A 86 5.78 -36.25 -1.66
C TRP A 86 4.70 -35.81 -0.67
N ASN A 87 4.69 -36.38 0.54
CA ASN A 87 3.71 -36.03 1.58
C ASN A 87 3.85 -34.56 2.03
N ARG A 88 5.07 -34.04 2.10
CA ARG A 88 5.34 -32.64 2.50
C ARG A 88 5.09 -31.67 1.35
N LEU A 89 5.21 -32.14 0.11
CA LEU A 89 5.00 -31.34 -1.09
C LEU A 89 3.56 -30.86 -1.24
N SER A 90 2.57 -31.70 -0.92
CA SER A 90 1.15 -31.33 -1.04
C SER A 90 0.81 -30.10 -0.19
N GLU A 91 1.26 -30.07 1.07
CA GLU A 91 1.12 -28.91 1.95
C GLU A 91 1.79 -27.65 1.37
N ARG A 92 3.01 -27.79 0.83
CA ARG A 92 3.75 -26.65 0.27
C ARG A 92 3.13 -26.10 -1.01
N TYR A 93 2.54 -26.93 -1.86
CA TYR A 93 1.79 -26.45 -3.03
C TYR A 93 0.58 -25.59 -2.61
N SER A 94 -0.17 -26.07 -1.63
CA SER A 94 -1.31 -25.31 -1.07
C SER A 94 -0.86 -23.99 -0.45
N GLU A 95 0.26 -23.97 0.27
CA GLU A 95 0.85 -22.75 0.81
C GLU A 95 1.26 -21.74 -0.28
N ALA A 96 2.03 -22.19 -1.29
CA ALA A 96 2.46 -21.33 -2.39
C ALA A 96 1.26 -20.74 -3.16
N ARG A 97 0.22 -21.55 -3.41
CA ARG A 97 -1.01 -21.07 -4.03
C ARG A 97 -1.74 -20.03 -3.17
N ARG A 98 -1.82 -20.25 -1.85
CA ARG A 98 -2.44 -19.28 -0.93
C ARG A 98 -1.69 -17.94 -0.96
N LEU A 99 -0.36 -17.98 -0.96
CA LEU A 99 0.47 -16.78 -1.05
C LEU A 99 0.28 -16.06 -2.40
N LEU A 100 0.21 -16.78 -3.53
CA LEU A 100 -0.09 -16.19 -4.83
C LEU A 100 -1.48 -15.54 -4.89
N ILE A 101 -2.50 -16.17 -4.29
CA ILE A 101 -3.85 -15.60 -4.20
C ILE A 101 -3.82 -14.33 -3.33
N GLN A 102 -3.03 -14.33 -2.25
CA GLN A 102 -2.84 -13.15 -1.42
C GLN A 102 -2.23 -12.01 -2.22
N VAL A 103 -1.10 -12.22 -2.90
CA VAL A 103 -0.45 -11.23 -3.80
C VAL A 103 -1.47 -10.65 -4.77
N ARG A 104 -2.26 -11.49 -5.44
CA ARG A 104 -3.29 -11.04 -6.38
C ARG A 104 -4.35 -10.14 -5.72
N SER A 105 -4.70 -10.40 -4.45
CA SER A 105 -5.75 -9.67 -3.74
C SER A 105 -5.26 -8.38 -3.06
N THR A 106 -4.00 -8.35 -2.61
CA THR A 106 -3.42 -7.22 -1.87
C THR A 106 -2.84 -6.18 -2.81
N SER A 107 -2.32 -6.60 -3.96
CA SER A 107 -1.69 -5.70 -4.91
C SER A 107 -2.71 -4.99 -5.82
N LYS A 108 -3.35 -3.93 -5.29
CA LYS A 108 -4.28 -3.04 -6.03
C LYS A 108 -3.66 -2.33 -7.25
N LYS A 109 -2.36 -2.47 -7.46
CA LYS A 109 -1.57 -1.75 -8.46
C LYS A 109 -0.94 -2.62 -9.55
N LEU A 110 -1.18 -3.94 -9.52
CA LEU A 110 -0.67 -4.78 -10.60
C LEU A 110 -1.35 -4.41 -11.92
N SER A 111 -0.56 -4.32 -12.99
CA SER A 111 -1.11 -4.19 -14.33
C SER A 111 -1.89 -5.44 -14.71
N THR A 112 -2.72 -5.35 -15.76
CA THR A 112 -3.48 -6.51 -16.27
C THR A 112 -2.54 -7.66 -16.64
N GLU A 113 -1.39 -7.37 -17.23
CA GLU A 113 -0.37 -8.35 -17.62
C GLU A 113 0.25 -9.03 -16.38
N GLN A 114 0.54 -8.25 -15.33
CA GLN A 114 1.08 -8.79 -14.08
C GLN A 114 0.05 -9.66 -13.34
N ILE A 115 -1.22 -9.27 -13.34
CA ILE A 115 -2.32 -10.08 -12.79
C ILE A 115 -2.46 -11.39 -13.57
N GLN A 116 -2.35 -11.32 -14.89
CA GLN A 116 -2.42 -12.50 -15.77
C GLN A 116 -1.27 -13.47 -15.45
N LEU A 117 -0.05 -12.98 -15.31
CA LEU A 117 1.12 -13.76 -14.88
C LEU A 117 0.86 -14.48 -13.54
N VAL A 118 0.39 -13.75 -12.51
CA VAL A 118 0.08 -14.35 -11.20
C VAL A 118 -1.02 -15.43 -11.31
N ASN A 119 -2.04 -15.22 -12.15
CA ASN A 119 -3.09 -16.22 -12.40
C ASN A 119 -2.55 -17.46 -13.11
N GLU A 120 -1.62 -17.30 -14.05
CA GLU A 120 -0.94 -18.41 -14.73
C GLU A 120 -0.16 -19.25 -13.73
N CYS A 121 0.64 -18.62 -12.85
CA CYS A 121 1.34 -19.33 -11.78
C CYS A 121 0.36 -20.07 -10.85
N ILE A 122 -0.77 -19.45 -10.46
CA ILE A 122 -1.82 -20.12 -9.65
C ILE A 122 -2.34 -21.37 -10.39
N GLY A 123 -2.59 -21.25 -11.69
CA GLY A 123 -3.06 -22.34 -12.54
C GLY A 123 -2.04 -23.48 -12.63
N ASN A 124 -0.77 -23.15 -12.84
CA ASN A 124 0.35 -24.10 -12.88
C ASN A 124 0.45 -24.89 -11.56
N PHE A 125 0.43 -24.19 -10.42
CA PHE A 125 0.51 -24.81 -9.11
C PHE A 125 -0.71 -25.69 -8.78
N ALA A 126 -1.92 -25.26 -9.15
CA ALA A 126 -3.11 -26.09 -9.02
C ALA A 126 -3.08 -27.33 -9.94
N ALA A 127 -2.44 -27.26 -11.10
CA ALA A 127 -2.25 -28.41 -11.99
C ALA A 127 -1.18 -29.37 -11.46
N LEU A 128 -0.10 -28.86 -10.87
CA LEU A 128 0.98 -29.65 -10.26
C LEU A 128 0.51 -30.35 -8.99
N GLU A 129 -0.23 -29.67 -8.11
CA GLU A 129 -0.82 -30.27 -6.91
C GLU A 129 -1.74 -31.45 -7.27
N ARG A 130 -2.65 -31.28 -8.23
CA ARG A 130 -3.51 -32.37 -8.73
C ARG A 130 -2.74 -33.53 -9.36
N GLN A 131 -1.55 -33.28 -9.92
CA GLN A 131 -0.69 -34.35 -10.43
C GLN A 131 -0.03 -35.11 -9.27
N LEU A 132 0.43 -34.39 -8.25
CA LEU A 132 0.99 -34.97 -7.04
C LEU A 132 -0.05 -35.80 -6.28
N ASP A 133 -1.26 -35.30 -6.09
CA ASP A 133 -2.32 -36.02 -5.38
C ASP A 133 -2.68 -37.33 -6.08
N ARG A 134 -2.73 -37.31 -7.42
CA ARG A 134 -2.92 -38.54 -8.21
C ARG A 134 -1.77 -39.52 -8.00
N TYR A 135 -0.52 -39.04 -8.01
CA TYR A 135 0.65 -39.85 -7.77
C TYR A 135 0.68 -40.46 -6.34
N ILE A 136 0.22 -39.73 -5.33
CA ILE A 136 0.14 -40.23 -3.94
C ILE A 136 -0.89 -41.36 -3.83
N ASN A 137 -2.03 -41.26 -4.53
CA ASN A 137 -3.10 -42.26 -4.47
C ASN A 137 -2.88 -43.46 -5.41
N ASP A 138 -2.28 -43.23 -6.57
CA ASP A 138 -1.93 -44.23 -7.57
C ASP A 138 -0.49 -43.96 -8.04
N PRO A 139 0.51 -44.68 -7.48
CA PRO A 139 1.93 -44.46 -7.74
C PRO A 139 2.34 -44.73 -9.19
N GLY A 140 2.02 -43.78 -10.08
CA GLY A 140 2.49 -43.71 -11.46
C GLY A 140 3.89 -43.10 -11.56
N LYS A 141 4.23 -42.54 -12.72
CA LYS A 141 5.47 -41.76 -12.90
C LYS A 141 5.15 -40.27 -12.92
N ILE A 142 5.53 -39.54 -11.88
CA ILE A 142 5.57 -38.07 -11.93
C ILE A 142 6.84 -37.63 -12.66
N ASN A 143 6.70 -36.76 -13.66
CA ASN A 143 7.85 -36.18 -14.34
C ASN A 143 8.40 -34.99 -13.55
N VAL A 144 9.26 -35.30 -12.58
CA VAL A 144 9.88 -34.31 -11.68
C VAL A 144 10.66 -33.23 -12.46
N SER A 145 11.31 -33.62 -13.56
CA SER A 145 12.06 -32.69 -14.40
C SER A 145 11.14 -31.64 -15.02
N LYS A 146 10.02 -32.09 -15.60
CA LYS A 146 9.00 -31.18 -16.17
C LYS A 146 8.37 -30.29 -15.11
N ALA A 147 8.02 -30.84 -13.94
CA ALA A 147 7.45 -30.05 -12.84
C ALA A 147 8.43 -28.97 -12.37
N ASN A 148 9.71 -29.32 -12.18
CA ASN A 148 10.74 -28.35 -11.79
C ASN A 148 11.01 -27.31 -12.87
N SER A 149 10.90 -27.64 -14.16
CA SER A 149 11.01 -26.66 -15.24
C SER A 149 9.92 -25.59 -15.12
N ILE A 150 8.66 -26.00 -15.01
CA ILE A 150 7.51 -25.08 -14.86
C ILE A 150 7.70 -24.16 -13.66
N ILE A 151 8.08 -24.72 -12.49
CA ILE A 151 8.32 -23.91 -11.29
C ILE A 151 9.49 -22.94 -11.48
N SER A 152 10.50 -23.30 -12.28
CA SER A 152 11.64 -22.41 -12.53
C SER A 152 11.23 -21.24 -13.43
N ASP A 153 10.47 -21.52 -14.48
CA ASP A 153 9.92 -20.50 -15.37
C ASP A 153 9.00 -19.53 -14.58
N ASP A 154 8.14 -20.07 -13.70
CA ASP A 154 7.28 -19.26 -12.81
C ASP A 154 8.12 -18.40 -11.82
N ILE A 155 9.22 -18.94 -11.26
CA ILE A 155 10.13 -18.18 -10.39
C ILE A 155 10.75 -17.01 -11.16
N ASP A 156 11.28 -17.27 -12.36
CA ASP A 156 11.97 -16.24 -13.16
C ASP A 156 10.99 -15.10 -13.52
N GLN A 157 9.77 -15.44 -13.91
CA GLN A 157 8.69 -14.48 -14.16
C GLN A 157 8.32 -13.64 -12.92
N LEU A 158 8.23 -14.27 -11.74
CA LEU A 158 7.93 -13.56 -10.50
C LEU A 158 9.10 -12.70 -10.00
N VAL A 159 10.34 -13.10 -10.27
CA VAL A 159 11.54 -12.29 -10.02
C VAL A 159 11.54 -11.05 -10.92
N GLU A 160 11.21 -11.20 -12.21
CA GLU A 160 11.04 -10.06 -13.11
C GLU A 160 9.93 -9.11 -12.62
N LEU A 161 8.79 -9.66 -12.19
CA LEU A 161 7.71 -8.87 -11.60
C LEU A 161 8.17 -8.10 -10.35
N LEU A 162 8.92 -8.74 -9.46
CA LEU A 162 9.48 -8.14 -8.26
C LEU A 162 10.46 -7.00 -8.60
N TYR A 163 11.28 -7.16 -9.65
CA TYR A 163 12.14 -6.08 -10.15
C TYR A 163 11.35 -4.95 -10.78
N ALA A 164 10.26 -5.23 -11.51
CA ALA A 164 9.40 -4.19 -12.07
C ALA A 164 8.78 -3.32 -10.97
N LEU A 165 8.25 -3.94 -9.91
CA LEU A 165 7.69 -3.23 -8.75
C LEU A 165 8.71 -2.36 -8.03
N ARG A 166 9.97 -2.80 -7.97
CA ARG A 166 11.08 -2.01 -7.42
C ARG A 166 11.58 -0.93 -8.40
N GLY A 167 11.52 -1.17 -9.71
CA GLY A 167 11.96 -0.24 -10.74
C GLY A 167 11.07 1.01 -10.82
N GLU A 168 9.76 0.82 -10.67
CA GLU A 168 8.78 1.92 -10.55
C GLU A 168 9.12 2.88 -9.39
N GLU A 169 9.73 2.38 -8.30
CA GLU A 169 10.18 3.18 -7.15
C GLU A 169 11.17 4.28 -7.55
N LYS A 170 12.10 3.98 -8.46
CA LYS A 170 13.13 4.94 -8.90
C LYS A 170 12.58 5.96 -9.88
N ALA A 171 11.72 5.54 -10.80
CA ALA A 171 11.15 6.44 -11.80
C ALA A 171 10.19 7.46 -11.15
N ASP A 172 9.33 7.02 -10.22
CA ASP A 172 8.39 7.90 -9.49
C ASP A 172 9.13 8.91 -8.60
N ASN A 173 10.19 8.49 -7.90
CA ASN A 173 10.97 9.37 -7.02
C ASN A 173 11.80 10.42 -7.80
N VAL A 174 12.30 10.07 -8.99
CA VAL A 174 12.99 11.05 -9.85
C VAL A 174 11.99 12.08 -10.39
N ALA A 175 10.80 11.67 -10.83
CA ALA A 175 9.78 12.60 -11.30
C ALA A 175 9.31 13.59 -10.20
N ARG A 176 9.14 13.11 -8.96
CA ARG A 176 8.72 13.95 -7.81
C ARG A 176 9.79 14.90 -7.27
N SER A 177 11.08 14.66 -7.55
CA SER A 177 12.17 15.56 -7.11
C SER A 177 12.46 16.70 -8.09
N VAL A 178 11.94 16.61 -9.32
CA VAL A 178 12.09 17.62 -10.38
C VAL A 178 10.86 18.53 -10.50
N SER A 179 9.72 18.17 -9.90
CA SER A 179 8.48 18.96 -9.82
C SER A 179 8.37 19.77 -8.55
#